data_AF-A0A439UUJ8-F1
#
_entry.id   AF-A0A439UUJ8-F1
#
_cell.length_a   1.000
_cell.length_b   1.000
_cell.length_c   1.000
_cell.angle_alpha   90.00
_cell.angle_beta   90.00
_cell.angle_gamma   90.00
#
_symmetry.space_group_name_H-M   'P 1'
#
loop_
_entity.id
_entity.type
_entity.pdbx_description
1 polymer ?
#
loop_
_entity_poly.entity_id
_entity_poly.type
_entity_poly.pdbx_seq_one_letter_code
_entity_poly.pdbx_strand_id
1 'polypeptide(L)'
;MSKMVKSDVFDLETYSAVYAVISSYGADDIISTAIAVDEIRKKFPGCPCDDEELVGLMLQAMTGKKIAVSFDHRVEPVVWPIAPSIASDSKGSH
;
A
#
# COMPACT_ATOMS: atom_id res chain seq x y z
N MET A 1 3.92 -17.63 -22.80
CA MET A 1 3.44 -16.23 -22.70
C MET A 1 4.43 -15.47 -21.85
N SER A 2 5.31 -14.70 -22.47
CA SER A 2 6.34 -13.94 -21.76
C SER A 2 5.65 -12.84 -20.96
N LYS A 3 5.79 -12.89 -19.63
CA LYS A 3 5.41 -11.79 -18.74
C LYS A 3 6.18 -10.56 -19.20
N MET A 4 5.49 -9.61 -19.83
CA MET A 4 6.08 -8.33 -20.19
C MET A 4 6.46 -7.66 -18.88
N VAL A 5 7.76 -7.62 -18.59
CA VAL A 5 8.31 -6.82 -17.50
C VAL A 5 8.02 -5.37 -17.89
N LYS A 6 6.97 -4.78 -17.28
CA LYS A 6 6.66 -3.36 -17.43
C LYS A 6 7.92 -2.63 -17.01
N SER A 7 8.57 -1.96 -17.97
CA SER A 7 9.81 -1.22 -17.75
C SER A 7 9.61 -0.31 -16.54
N ASP A 8 10.48 -0.47 -15.53
CA ASP A 8 10.42 0.12 -14.18
C ASP A 8 10.62 1.64 -14.14
N VAL A 9 10.43 2.32 -15.27
CA VAL A 9 10.62 3.76 -15.40
C VAL A 9 9.24 4.39 -15.45
N PHE A 10 8.79 4.81 -14.28
CA PHE A 10 7.65 5.73 -14.20
C PHE A 10 8.02 7.04 -14.88
N ASP A 11 7.07 7.64 -15.59
CA ASP A 11 7.32 8.94 -16.21
C ASP A 11 7.57 10.02 -15.12
N LEU A 12 8.30 11.06 -15.52
CA LEU A 12 8.70 12.14 -14.61
C LEU A 12 7.47 12.88 -14.05
N GLU A 13 6.37 12.93 -14.81
CA GLU A 13 5.13 13.60 -14.41
C GLU A 13 4.45 12.87 -13.25
N THR A 14 4.38 11.54 -13.31
CA THR A 14 3.85 10.68 -12.26
C THR A 14 4.68 10.81 -10.99
N TYR A 15 6.01 10.77 -11.11
CA TYR A 15 6.89 10.95 -9.94
C TYR A 15 6.72 12.34 -9.32
N SER A 16 6.60 13.38 -10.15
CA SER A 16 6.36 14.75 -9.70
C SER A 16 5.01 14.89 -8.98
N ALA A 17 3.95 14.28 -9.50
CA ALA A 17 2.62 14.29 -8.89
C ALA A 17 2.62 13.59 -7.52
N VAL A 18 3.23 12.40 -7.44
CA VAL A 18 3.41 11.66 -6.17
C VAL A 18 4.19 12.51 -5.18
N TYR A 19 5.33 13.07 -5.60
CA TYR A 19 6.15 13.90 -4.72
C TYR A 19 5.40 15.14 -4.23
N ALA A 20 4.66 15.82 -5.11
CA ALA A 20 3.86 17.01 -4.77
C ALA A 20 2.70 16.72 -3.79
N VAL A 21 2.21 15.49 -3.75
CA VAL A 21 1.21 15.06 -2.75
C VAL A 21 1.92 14.65 -1.46
N ILE A 22 2.97 13.84 -1.51
CA ILE A 22 3.70 13.42 -0.31
C ILE A 22 4.33 14.60 0.44
N SER A 23 4.85 15.60 -0.28
CA SER A 23 5.49 16.76 0.35
C SER A 23 4.52 17.69 1.10
N SER A 24 3.21 17.50 0.97
CA SER A 24 2.22 18.26 1.76
C SER A 24 2.04 17.70 3.18
N TYR A 25 2.46 16.46 3.43
CA TYR A 25 2.38 15.81 4.73
C TYR A 25 3.59 16.20 5.60
N GLY A 26 3.31 16.50 6.86
CA GLY A 26 4.30 16.78 7.89
C GLY A 26 4.82 15.52 8.58
N ALA A 27 5.75 15.73 9.51
CA ALA A 27 6.14 14.69 10.44
C ALA A 27 4.94 14.27 11.29
N ASP A 28 4.82 12.96 11.56
CA ASP A 28 3.76 12.33 12.36
C ASP A 28 2.33 12.39 11.78
N ASP A 29 2.17 12.90 10.55
CA ASP A 29 0.88 12.84 9.86
C ASP A 29 0.52 11.40 9.47
N ILE A 30 -0.79 11.10 9.59
CA ILE A 30 -1.35 9.84 9.11
C ILE A 30 -1.74 10.00 7.64
N ILE A 31 -1.08 9.25 6.78
CA ILE A 31 -1.39 9.23 5.35
C ILE A 31 -2.51 8.20 5.10
N SER A 32 -3.69 8.70 4.73
CA SER A 32 -4.70 7.85 4.11
C SER A 32 -4.31 7.60 2.65
N THR A 33 -3.91 6.38 2.32
CA THR A 33 -3.50 6.02 0.96
C THR A 33 -4.61 6.26 -0.06
N ALA A 34 -5.88 6.02 0.31
CA ALA A 34 -7.02 6.28 -0.57
C ALA A 34 -7.16 7.78 -0.90
N ILE A 35 -7.01 8.67 0.09
CA ILE A 35 -7.11 10.12 -0.13
C ILE A 35 -5.91 10.61 -0.94
N ALA A 36 -4.70 10.18 -0.59
CA ALA A 36 -3.49 10.56 -1.31
C ALA A 36 -3.54 10.12 -2.78
N VAL A 37 -4.02 8.91 -3.07
CA VAL A 37 -4.23 8.42 -4.44
C VAL A 37 -5.25 9.28 -5.17
N ASP A 38 -6.39 9.62 -4.56
CA ASP A 38 -7.40 10.50 -5.17
C ASP A 38 -6.83 11.89 -5.49
N GLU A 39 -5.99 12.46 -4.62
CA GLU A 39 -5.29 13.72 -4.88
C GLU A 39 -4.31 13.62 -6.05
N ILE A 40 -3.53 12.53 -6.14
CA ILE A 40 -2.63 12.27 -7.26
C ILE A 40 -3.45 12.20 -8.56
N ARG A 41 -4.54 11.44 -8.58
CA ARG A 41 -5.43 11.30 -9.74
C ARG A 41 -6.04 12.62 -10.18
N LYS A 42 -6.44 13.48 -9.23
CA LYS A 42 -6.95 14.83 -9.53
C LYS A 42 -5.90 15.73 -10.17
N LYS A 43 -4.66 15.68 -9.67
CA LYS A 43 -3.54 16.47 -10.21
C LYS A 43 -3.04 15.91 -11.54
N PHE A 44 -3.16 14.60 -11.74
CA PHE A 44 -2.61 13.90 -12.89
C PHE A 44 -3.57 12.82 -13.42
N PRO A 45 -4.67 13.21 -14.10
CA PRO A 45 -5.72 12.29 -14.54
C PRO A 45 -5.28 11.34 -15.66
N GLY A 46 -4.18 11.64 -16.36
CA GLY A 46 -3.62 10.80 -17.42
C GLY A 46 -2.70 9.68 -16.91
N CYS A 47 -2.51 9.55 -15.60
CA CYS A 47 -1.57 8.59 -15.02
C CYS A 47 -1.95 7.14 -15.40
N PRO A 48 -1.05 6.37 -16.05
CA PRO A 48 -1.32 4.99 -16.42
C PRO A 48 -1.09 4.00 -15.26
N CYS A 49 -0.57 4.47 -14.12
CA CYS A 49 -0.37 3.63 -12.94
C CYS A 49 -1.71 3.25 -12.34
N ASP A 50 -1.86 2.03 -11.82
CA ASP A 50 -2.96 1.68 -10.93
C ASP A 50 -2.72 2.21 -9.50
N ASP A 51 -3.70 2.05 -8.62
CA ASP A 51 -3.63 2.60 -7.27
C ASP A 51 -2.58 1.89 -6.39
N GLU A 52 -2.31 0.60 -6.63
CA GLU A 52 -1.26 -0.15 -5.94
C GLU A 52 0.12 0.33 -6.38
N GLU A 53 0.32 0.54 -7.69
CA GLU A 53 1.52 1.13 -8.27
C GLU A 53 1.78 2.54 -7.73
N LEU A 54 0.74 3.37 -7.59
CA LEU A 54 0.83 4.71 -7.01
C LEU A 54 1.25 4.67 -5.53
N VAL A 55 0.70 3.76 -4.73
CA VAL A 55 1.13 3.61 -3.33
C VAL A 55 2.55 3.05 -3.23
N GLY A 56 2.94 2.14 -4.13
CA GLY A 56 4.33 1.68 -4.24
C GLY A 56 5.30 2.83 -4.53
N LEU A 57 4.92 3.74 -5.43
CA LEU A 57 5.66 4.96 -5.73
C LEU A 57 5.74 5.93 -4.53
N MET A 58 4.64 6.11 -3.80
CA MET A 58 4.63 6.91 -2.57
C MET A 58 5.63 6.35 -1.55
N LEU A 59 5.62 5.03 -1.32
CA LEU A 59 6.57 4.36 -0.43
C LEU A 59 8.01 4.53 -0.92
N GLN A 60 8.25 4.44 -2.23
CA GLN A 60 9.56 4.68 -2.81
C GLN A 60 10.03 6.11 -2.58
N ALA A 61 9.16 7.11 -2.78
CA ALA A 61 9.48 8.52 -2.57
C ALA A 61 9.81 8.82 -1.09
N MET A 62 9.08 8.22 -0.15
CA MET A 62 9.28 8.45 1.30
C MET A 62 10.45 7.67 1.89
N THR A 63 10.68 6.43 1.45
CA THR A 63 11.63 5.51 2.08
C THR A 63 12.90 5.28 1.29
N GLY A 64 12.93 5.70 0.02
CA GLY A 64 13.99 5.35 -0.94
C GLY A 64 13.98 3.88 -1.37
N LYS A 65 13.04 3.07 -0.90
CA LYS A 65 12.97 1.62 -1.16
C LYS A 65 11.84 1.32 -2.14
N LYS A 66 12.13 0.49 -3.15
CA LYS A 66 11.10 -0.04 -4.04
C LYS A 66 10.34 -1.16 -3.32
N ILE A 67 9.07 -0.93 -3.06
CA ILE A 67 8.18 -1.86 -2.35
C ILE A 67 6.98 -2.16 -3.26
N ALA A 68 6.72 -3.45 -3.51
CA ALA A 68 5.51 -3.87 -4.19
C ALA A 68 4.33 -3.83 -3.20
N VAL A 69 3.21 -3.27 -3.64
CA VAL A 69 2.00 -3.10 -2.85
C VAL A 69 0.90 -3.94 -3.47
N SER A 70 0.07 -4.55 -2.64
CA SER A 70 -1.16 -5.20 -3.06
C SER A 70 -2.23 -4.94 -2.01
N PHE A 71 -3.41 -4.54 -2.45
CA PHE A 71 -4.58 -4.36 -1.59
C PHE A 71 -5.35 -5.67 -1.48
N ASP A 72 -5.98 -5.85 -0.32
CA ASP A 72 -6.95 -6.93 -0.18
C ASP A 72 -8.26 -6.51 -0.84
N HIS A 73 -8.57 -7.12 -1.97
CA HIS A 73 -9.79 -6.85 -2.76
C HIS A 73 -10.97 -7.72 -2.35
N ARG A 74 -10.84 -8.54 -1.31
CA ARG A 74 -11.95 -9.37 -0.83
C ARG A 74 -13.05 -8.49 -0.24
N VAL A 75 -14.28 -8.76 -0.66
CA VAL A 75 -15.49 -8.08 -0.15
C VAL A 75 -15.92 -8.68 1.18
N GLU A 76 -15.62 -9.96 1.41
CA GLU A 76 -15.95 -10.67 2.63
C GLU A 76 -14.85 -10.47 3.70
N PRO A 77 -15.22 -10.20 4.97
CA PRO A 77 -14.25 -10.05 6.05
C PRO A 77 -13.35 -11.28 6.19
N VAL A 78 -12.07 -11.05 6.47
CA VAL A 78 -11.14 -12.13 6.82
C VAL A 78 -11.58 -12.75 8.13
N VAL A 79 -12.11 -13.97 8.07
CA VAL A 79 -12.33 -14.79 9.26
C VAL A 79 -10.98 -15.38 9.67
N TRP A 80 -10.35 -14.74 10.65
CA TRP A 80 -9.15 -15.30 11.28
C TRP A 80 -9.55 -16.56 12.06
N PRO A 81 -8.81 -17.68 11.93
CA PRO A 81 -9.01 -18.82 12.81
C PRO A 81 -8.87 -18.34 14.25
N ILE A 82 -9.89 -18.54 15.07
CA ILE A 82 -9.78 -18.32 16.51
C ILE A 82 -8.65 -19.24 16.99
N ALA A 83 -7.59 -18.67 17.54
CA ALA A 83 -6.50 -19.46 18.11
C ALA A 83 -7.11 -20.47 19.08
N PRO A 84 -6.84 -21.79 18.95
CA PRO A 84 -7.41 -22.77 19.84
C PRO A 84 -7.04 -22.37 21.27
N SER A 85 -8.06 -22.21 22.12
CA SER A 85 -7.86 -21.94 23.53
C SER A 85 -6.98 -23.06 24.08
N ILE A 86 -5.76 -22.70 24.49
CA ILE A 86 -4.89 -23.58 25.28
C ILE A 86 -5.65 -23.89 26.57
N ALA A 87 -6.36 -25.03 26.56
CA ALA A 87 -6.92 -25.60 27.77
C ALA A 87 -5.73 -25.98 28.66
N SER A 88 -5.50 -25.16 29.70
CA SER A 88 -4.59 -25.53 30.77
C SER A 88 -5.17 -26.73 31.49
N ASP A 89 -4.77 -27.94 31.08
CA ASP A 89 -4.93 -29.14 31.88
C ASP A 89 -4.05 -29.01 33.12
N SER A 90 -4.58 -28.32 34.14
CA SER A 90 -4.07 -28.38 35.49
C SER A 90 -4.39 -29.77 36.04
N LYS A 91 -3.55 -30.76 35.74
CA LYS A 91 -3.50 -32.02 36.49
C LYS A 91 -3.06 -31.70 37.93
N GLY A 92 -4.05 -31.51 38.80
CA GLY A 92 -3.84 -31.55 40.24
C GLY A 92 -3.27 -32.91 40.62
N SER A 93 -2.06 -32.91 41.15
CA SER A 93 -1.51 -34.04 41.91
C SER A 93 -1.96 -33.88 43.35
N HIS A 94 -2.76 -34.83 43.85
CA HIS A 94 -2.81 -35.23 45.26
C HIS A 94 -3.23 -36.70 45.34
#